data_AF-A0A443RVF6-F1
#
_entry.id   AF-A0A443RVF6-F1
#
_cell.length_a   1.000
_cell.length_b   1.000
_cell.length_c   1.000
_cell.angle_alpha   90.00
_cell.angle_beta   90.00
_cell.angle_gamma   90.00
#
_symmetry.space_group_name_H-M   'P 1'
#
loop_
_entity.id
_entity.type
_entity.pdbx_description
1 polymer ?
#
loop_
_entity_poly.entity_id
_entity_poly.type
_entity_poly.pdbx_seq_one_letter_code
_entity_poly.pdbx_strand_id
1 'polypeptide(L)'
;MGKKWKSQHLTQEKLAEWAKITFNTNVDRSTVSKINKACNAHKITEDTSRKRSKQLIYLELDQALNEWILEHHSIAIITDAIIIKKAKQFAEKLKIEEDKILFSGGWLQSFKKRHNISQITKHGEAASVNIQ
;
A
#
# COMPACT_ATOMS: atom_id res chain seq x y z
N MET A 1 -36.92 25.65 -29.22
CA MET A 1 -35.83 26.12 -28.33
C MET A 1 -35.43 24.97 -27.40
N GLY A 2 -34.30 24.31 -27.67
CA GLY A 2 -33.82 23.18 -26.87
C GLY A 2 -33.31 23.65 -25.51
N LYS A 3 -33.85 23.09 -24.43
CA LYS A 3 -33.36 23.35 -23.07
C LYS A 3 -31.95 22.75 -22.95
N LYS A 4 -30.92 23.59 -23.03
CA LYS A 4 -29.55 23.23 -22.64
C LYS A 4 -29.59 22.86 -21.16
N TRP A 5 -29.39 21.59 -20.84
CA TRP A 5 -29.15 21.16 -19.47
C TRP A 5 -27.81 21.76 -19.04
N LYS A 6 -27.83 22.76 -18.15
CA LYS A 6 -26.63 23.18 -17.46
C LYS A 6 -26.27 22.04 -16.52
N SER A 7 -25.23 21.27 -16.85
CA SER A 7 -24.60 20.34 -15.93
C SER A 7 -24.31 21.11 -14.65
N GLN A 8 -25.09 20.84 -13.60
CA GLN A 8 -24.83 21.40 -12.28
C GLN A 8 -23.50 20.81 -11.83
N HIS A 9 -22.41 21.52 -12.06
CA HIS A 9 -21.10 21.13 -11.55
C HIS A 9 -21.24 21.08 -10.03
N LEU A 10 -21.19 19.89 -9.45
CA LEU A 10 -21.18 19.70 -8.01
C LEU A 10 -19.86 20.32 -7.52
N THR A 11 -19.94 21.52 -6.96
CA THR A 11 -18.75 22.27 -6.54
C THR A 11 -18.16 21.63 -5.28
N GLN A 12 -16.88 21.88 -5.04
CA GLN A 12 -16.20 21.39 -3.82
C GLN A 12 -16.87 21.93 -2.55
N GLU A 13 -17.50 23.10 -2.61
CA GLU A 13 -18.29 23.68 -1.52
C GLU A 13 -19.53 22.85 -1.22
N LYS A 14 -20.31 22.48 -2.25
CA LYS A 14 -21.49 21.63 -2.08
C LYS A 14 -21.13 20.26 -1.51
N LEU A 15 -19.97 19.71 -1.89
CA LEU A 15 -19.46 18.46 -1.32
C LEU A 15 -19.07 18.61 0.16
N ALA A 16 -18.48 19.75 0.55
CA ALA A 16 -18.15 20.05 1.93
C ALA A 16 -19.42 20.21 2.80
N GLU A 17 -20.42 20.93 2.28
CA GLU A 17 -21.72 21.10 2.92
C GLU A 17 -22.44 19.76 3.08
N TRP A 18 -22.48 18.95 2.01
CA TRP A 18 -23.04 17.60 2.07
C TRP A 18 -22.34 16.74 3.14
N ALA A 19 -21.01 16.72 3.15
CA ALA A 19 -20.25 15.94 4.15
C ALA A 19 -20.52 16.40 5.58
N LYS A 20 -20.70 17.71 5.80
CA LYS A 20 -21.05 18.27 7.10
C LYS A 20 -22.44 17.81 7.55
N ILE A 21 -23.42 17.79 6.65
CA ILE A 21 -24.79 17.35 6.95
C ILE A 21 -24.82 15.83 7.19
N THR A 22 -24.14 15.05 6.35
CA THR A 22 -24.20 13.58 6.40
C THR A 22 -23.40 12.98 7.55
N PHE A 23 -22.21 13.51 7.83
CA PHE A 23 -21.28 12.92 8.80
C PHE A 23 -21.08 13.77 10.07
N ASN A 24 -21.80 14.89 10.19
CA ASN A 24 -21.66 15.85 11.28
C ASN A 24 -20.19 16.27 11.53
N THR A 25 -19.42 16.39 10.46
CA THR A 25 -17.97 16.68 10.53
C THR A 25 -17.62 17.96 9.80
N ASN A 26 -16.68 18.73 10.34
CA ASN A 26 -16.26 19.99 9.76
C ASN A 26 -15.17 19.77 8.71
N VAL A 27 -15.58 19.56 7.46
CA VAL A 27 -14.68 19.38 6.32
C VAL A 27 -14.59 20.67 5.53
N ASP A 28 -13.41 21.29 5.52
CA ASP A 28 -13.17 22.49 4.72
C ASP A 28 -13.11 22.16 3.21
N ARG A 29 -13.48 23.14 2.37
CA ARG A 29 -13.42 23.04 0.91
C ARG A 29 -12.03 22.66 0.40
N SER A 30 -10.96 23.14 1.04
CA SER A 30 -9.58 22.77 0.71
C SER A 30 -9.28 21.30 1.03
N THR A 31 -9.92 20.72 2.06
CA THR A 31 -9.82 19.30 2.40
C THR A 31 -10.49 18.45 1.33
N VAL A 32 -11.68 18.83 0.86
CA VAL A 32 -12.35 18.17 -0.27
C VAL A 32 -11.46 18.19 -1.52
N SER A 33 -10.81 19.33 -1.81
CA SER A 33 -9.88 19.44 -2.93
C SER A 33 -8.66 18.50 -2.78
N LYS A 34 -8.07 18.43 -1.58
CA LYS A 34 -6.94 17.53 -1.28
C LYS A 34 -7.34 16.06 -1.44
N ILE A 35 -8.53 15.68 -0.97
CA ILE A 35 -9.06 14.32 -1.11
C ILE A 35 -9.27 13.99 -2.58
N ASN A 36 -9.89 14.88 -3.36
CA ASN A 36 -10.14 14.63 -4.79
C ASN A 36 -8.83 14.50 -5.58
N LYS A 37 -7.82 15.33 -5.28
CA LYS A 37 -6.48 15.21 -5.87
C LYS A 37 -5.80 13.90 -5.49
N ALA A 38 -5.90 13.49 -4.22
CA ALA A 38 -5.32 12.24 -3.75
C ALA A 38 -6.00 11.01 -4.37
N CYS A 39 -7.34 11.06 -4.53
CA CYS A 39 -8.14 10.01 -5.17
C CYS A 39 -7.89 9.91 -6.68
N ASN A 40 -7.70 11.03 -7.37
CA ASN A 40 -7.35 11.02 -8.79
C ASN A 40 -5.91 10.57 -9.05
N ALA A 41 -4.99 10.84 -8.14
CA ALA A 41 -3.60 10.42 -8.25
C ALA A 41 -3.39 8.92 -7.92
N HIS A 42 -4.27 8.31 -7.13
CA HIS A 42 -4.15 6.93 -6.66
C HIS A 42 -5.51 6.24 -6.58
N LYS A 43 -5.64 5.00 -7.09
CA LYS A 43 -6.77 4.12 -6.77
C LYS A 43 -6.77 3.88 -5.26
N ILE A 44 -7.60 4.62 -4.52
CA ILE A 44 -7.85 4.35 -3.11
C ILE A 44 -8.42 2.93 -3.05
N THR A 45 -7.67 1.97 -2.51
CA THR A 45 -8.21 0.66 -2.17
C THR A 45 -9.04 0.81 -0.90
N GLU A 46 -10.17 0.11 -0.84
CA GLU A 46 -11.25 0.23 0.16
C GLU A 46 -10.85 -0.21 1.59
N ASP A 47 -9.57 -0.14 1.96
CA ASP A 47 -9.09 -0.41 3.32
C ASP A 47 -9.33 0.83 4.19
N THR A 48 -10.55 0.92 4.71
CA THR A 48 -11.08 2.04 5.52
C THR A 48 -10.37 2.23 6.88
N SER A 49 -9.44 1.34 7.25
CA SER A 49 -8.77 1.34 8.55
C SER A 49 -7.56 2.29 8.63
N ARG A 50 -7.06 2.82 7.49
CA ARG A 50 -5.79 3.55 7.44
C ARG A 50 -5.99 5.06 7.28
N LYS A 51 -5.66 5.82 8.33
CA LYS A 51 -5.62 7.31 8.33
C LYS A 51 -4.62 7.91 7.34
N ARG A 52 -3.69 7.12 6.79
CA ARG A 52 -2.73 7.54 5.77
C ARG A 52 -2.49 6.35 4.86
N SER A 53 -3.00 6.40 3.63
CA SER A 53 -2.49 5.53 2.57
C SER A 53 -1.04 5.96 2.33
N LYS A 54 -0.08 5.21 2.89
CA LYS A 54 1.32 5.38 2.51
C LYS A 54 1.35 5.05 1.03
N GLN A 55 1.52 6.11 0.22
CA GLN A 55 1.70 6.02 -1.21
C GLN A 55 2.67 4.88 -1.47
N LEU A 56 2.22 3.84 -2.17
CA LEU A 56 3.08 2.75 -2.60
C LEU A 56 4.01 3.38 -3.62
N ILE A 57 5.16 3.91 -3.16
CA ILE A 57 6.11 4.64 -4.00
C ILE A 57 6.50 3.77 -5.22
N TYR A 58 6.36 2.44 -5.09
CA TYR A 58 6.55 1.45 -6.16
C TYR A 58 5.48 0.37 -6.11
N LEU A 59 4.23 0.72 -6.44
CA LEU A 59 3.13 -0.24 -6.54
C LEU A 59 3.47 -1.40 -7.50
N GLU A 60 4.08 -1.09 -8.64
CA GLU A 60 4.47 -2.10 -9.64
C GLU A 60 5.48 -3.12 -9.10
N LEU A 61 6.49 -2.66 -8.34
CA LEU A 61 7.44 -3.54 -7.65
C LEU A 61 6.73 -4.41 -6.59
N ASP A 62 5.84 -3.81 -5.82
CA ASP A 62 5.11 -4.46 -4.74
C ASP A 62 4.20 -5.59 -5.27
N GLN A 63 3.50 -5.34 -6.39
CA GLN A 63 2.66 -6.31 -7.08
C GLN A 63 3.49 -7.45 -7.70
N ALA A 64 4.51 -7.12 -8.50
CA ALA A 64 5.35 -8.11 -9.17
C ALA A 64 6.04 -9.04 -8.15
N LEU A 65 6.45 -8.50 -7.00
CA LEU A 65 7.03 -9.29 -5.93
C LEU A 65 6.00 -10.21 -5.26
N ASN A 66 4.79 -9.73 -5.02
CA ASN A 66 3.73 -10.55 -4.44
C ASN A 66 3.30 -11.69 -5.37
N GLU A 67 3.10 -11.41 -6.65
CA GLU A 67 2.78 -12.42 -7.67
C GLU A 67 3.85 -13.52 -7.69
N TRP A 68 5.13 -13.13 -7.73
CA TRP A 68 6.24 -14.08 -7.70
C TRP A 68 6.22 -14.97 -6.44
N ILE A 69 5.91 -14.40 -5.27
CA ILE A 69 5.78 -15.16 -4.02
C ILE A 69 4.63 -16.16 -4.12
N LEU A 70 3.46 -15.75 -4.60
CA LEU A 70 2.29 -16.63 -4.74
C LEU A 70 2.58 -17.81 -5.68
N GLU A 71 3.29 -17.58 -6.78
CA GLU A 71 3.67 -18.63 -7.73
C GLU A 71 4.66 -19.64 -7.14
N HIS A 72 5.56 -19.21 -6.24
CA HIS A 72 6.69 -20.03 -5.78
C HIS A 72 6.48 -20.60 -4.37
N HIS A 73 5.54 -20.08 -3.58
CA HIS A 73 5.32 -20.51 -2.19
C HIS A 73 4.80 -21.95 -2.09
N SER A 74 4.15 -22.48 -3.13
CA SER A 74 3.70 -23.87 -3.19
C SER A 74 4.84 -24.86 -3.51
N ILE A 75 5.95 -24.37 -4.07
CA ILE A 75 7.04 -25.19 -4.61
C ILE A 75 8.28 -25.14 -3.70
N ALA A 76 8.52 -24.00 -3.03
CA ALA A 76 9.72 -23.79 -2.23
C ALA A 76 9.46 -22.97 -0.96
N ILE A 77 10.33 -23.18 0.04
CA ILE A 77 10.36 -22.34 1.25
C ILE A 77 10.97 -20.98 0.89
N ILE A 78 10.14 -19.95 0.91
CA ILE A 78 10.56 -18.57 0.63
C ILE A 78 10.99 -17.90 1.93
N THR A 79 12.30 -17.72 2.11
CA THR A 79 12.86 -17.01 3.26
C THR A 79 12.93 -15.50 3.04
N ASP A 80 13.04 -14.75 4.13
CA ASP A 80 13.20 -13.29 4.13
C ASP A 80 14.34 -12.81 3.23
N ALA A 81 15.47 -13.52 3.26
CA ALA A 81 16.63 -13.21 2.41
C ALA A 81 16.31 -13.39 0.92
N ILE A 82 15.53 -14.41 0.56
CA ILE A 82 15.09 -14.65 -0.81
C ILE A 82 14.15 -13.53 -1.27
N ILE A 83 13.20 -13.11 -0.43
CA ILE A 83 12.29 -12.00 -0.74
C ILE A 83 13.08 -10.71 -1.00
N ILE A 84 14.04 -10.37 -0.12
CA ILE A 84 14.88 -9.17 -0.30
C ILE A 84 15.70 -9.26 -1.59
N LYS A 85 16.32 -10.41 -1.86
CA LYS A 85 17.12 -10.61 -3.09
C LYS A 85 16.26 -10.42 -4.34
N LYS A 86 15.06 -11.00 -4.36
CA LYS A 86 14.13 -10.88 -5.48
C LYS A 86 13.62 -9.44 -5.65
N ALA A 87 13.32 -8.76 -4.55
CA ALA A 87 12.88 -7.37 -4.56
C ALA A 87 13.92 -6.44 -5.19
N LYS A 88 15.21 -6.63 -4.86
CA LYS A 88 16.31 -5.90 -5.50
C LYS A 88 16.39 -6.15 -7.00
N GLN A 89 16.27 -7.40 -7.43
CA GLN A 89 16.26 -7.76 -8.85
C GLN A 89 15.10 -7.12 -9.62
N PHE A 90 13.91 -7.07 -9.01
CA PHE A 90 12.79 -6.37 -9.63
C PHE A 90 12.99 -4.87 -9.66
N ALA A 91 13.56 -4.26 -8.62
CA ALA A 91 13.86 -2.83 -8.64
C ALA A 91 14.85 -2.45 -9.74
N GLU A 92 15.89 -3.26 -9.96
CA GLU A 92 16.83 -3.07 -11.06
C GLU A 92 16.13 -3.15 -12.43
N LYS A 93 15.28 -4.16 -12.64
CA LYS A 93 14.50 -4.32 -13.88
C LYS A 93 13.55 -3.15 -14.14
N LEU A 94 12.95 -2.61 -13.08
CA LEU A 94 12.06 -1.46 -13.13
C LEU A 94 12.82 -0.12 -13.19
N LYS A 95 14.16 -0.15 -13.25
CA LYS A 95 15.04 1.03 -13.25
C LYS A 95 14.77 1.96 -12.07
N ILE A 96 14.44 1.38 -10.91
CA ILE A 96 14.28 2.12 -9.67
C ILE A 96 15.66 2.32 -9.07
N GLU A 97 16.06 3.58 -8.89
CA GLU A 97 17.34 3.94 -8.27
C GLU A 97 17.42 3.34 -6.86
N GLU A 98 18.56 2.70 -6.54
CA GLU A 98 18.77 2.00 -5.26
C GLU A 98 18.62 2.94 -4.05
N ASP A 99 18.98 4.21 -4.20
CA ASP A 99 18.83 5.26 -3.18
C ASP A 99 17.35 5.55 -2.82
N LYS A 100 16.42 5.17 -3.69
CA LYS A 100 14.99 5.43 -3.46
C LYS A 100 14.28 4.31 -2.69
N ILE A 101 14.88 3.12 -2.56
CA ILE A 101 14.30 2.01 -1.78
C ILE A 101 15.34 1.37 -0.86
N LEU A 102 15.13 1.55 0.44
CA LEU A 102 15.85 0.79 1.46
C LEU A 102 15.12 -0.54 1.72
N PHE A 103 15.67 -1.64 1.19
CA PHE A 103 15.25 -3.02 1.48
C PHE A 103 15.64 -3.48 2.88
N SER A 104 15.28 -2.69 3.89
CA SER A 104 15.52 -2.96 5.30
C SER A 104 14.54 -4.00 5.87
N GLY A 105 14.84 -4.50 7.08
CA GLY A 105 13.89 -5.35 7.80
C GLY A 105 12.54 -4.67 8.05
N GLY A 106 12.52 -3.35 8.27
CA GLY A 106 11.28 -2.58 8.44
C GLY A 106 10.43 -2.51 7.16
N TRP A 107 11.09 -2.41 6.00
CA TRP A 107 10.41 -2.49 4.70
C TRP A 107 9.80 -3.89 4.49
N LEU A 108 10.56 -4.95 4.78
CA LEU A 108 10.10 -6.33 4.61
C LEU A 108 8.90 -6.65 5.52
N GLN A 109 8.95 -6.25 6.80
CA GLN A 109 7.82 -6.42 7.71
C GLN A 109 6.57 -5.68 7.22
N SER A 110 6.75 -4.46 6.71
CA SER A 110 5.67 -3.69 6.12
C SER A 110 5.10 -4.37 4.86
N PHE A 111 5.95 -4.92 4.00
CA PHE A 111 5.55 -5.68 2.81
C PHE A 111 4.73 -6.92 3.18
N LYS A 112 5.23 -7.74 4.10
CA LYS A 112 4.53 -8.93 4.59
C LYS A 112 3.18 -8.60 5.19
N LYS A 113 3.11 -7.54 6.00
CA LYS A 113 1.86 -7.07 6.60
C LYS A 113 0.83 -6.63 5.56
N ARG A 114 1.26 -6.04 4.43
CA ARG A 114 0.37 -5.60 3.34
C ARG A 114 -0.22 -6.79 2.57
N HIS A 115 0.55 -7.85 2.39
CA HIS A 115 0.18 -9.03 1.60
C HIS A 115 -0.26 -10.22 2.45
N ASN A 116 -0.50 -10.00 3.76
CA ASN A 116 -0.86 -11.05 4.71
C ASN A 116 0.09 -12.27 4.68
N ILE A 117 1.37 -12.03 4.40
CA ILE A 117 2.41 -13.06 4.40
C ILE A 117 2.79 -13.33 5.86
N SER A 118 2.09 -14.27 6.48
CA SER A 118 2.40 -14.72 7.83
C SER A 118 3.75 -15.44 7.84
N GLN A 119 4.69 -14.95 8.66
CA GLN A 119 5.85 -15.78 8.99
C GLN A 119 5.34 -17.01 9.73
N ILE A 120 5.47 -18.18 9.12
CA ILE A 120 5.47 -19.43 9.85
C ILE A 120 6.84 -19.49 10.55
N THR A 121 7.01 -18.70 11.60
CA THR A 121 8.12 -18.84 12.53
C THR A 121 7.91 -20.17 13.25
N LYS A 122 8.40 -21.26 12.67
CA LYS A 122 8.75 -22.42 13.48
C LYS A 122 9.90 -21.94 14.36
N HIS A 123 9.60 -21.65 15.63
CA HIS A 123 10.62 -21.54 16.67
C HIS A 123 11.47 -22.81 16.61
N GLY A 124 12.62 -22.72 15.95
CA GLY A 124 13.71 -23.65 16.15
C GLY A 124 14.24 -23.37 17.54
N GLU A 125 14.02 -24.34 18.42
CA GLU A 125 14.47 -24.35 19.80
C GLU A 125 15.97 -24.02 19.83
N ALA A 126 16.30 -22.87 20.41
CA ALA A 126 17.69 -22.50 20.64
C ALA A 126 18.29 -23.52 21.61
N ALA A 127 19.27 -24.26 21.10
CA ALA A 127 20.11 -25.15 21.88
C ALA A 127 20.62 -24.45 23.14
N SER A 128 20.16 -24.91 24.31
CA SER A 128 20.90 -24.72 25.56
C SER A 128 21.57 -26.05 25.87
N VAL A 129 22.81 -26.19 25.40
CA VAL A 129 23.69 -27.24 25.90
C VAL A 129 24.05 -26.86 27.34
N ASN A 130 23.55 -27.63 28.30
CA ASN A 130 24.03 -27.53 29.68
C ASN A 130 25.22 -28.49 29.78
N ILE A 131 26.43 -27.93 29.79
CA ILE A 131 27.61 -28.67 30.22
C ILE A 131 27.67 -28.62 31.74
N GLN A 132 27.52 -29.78 32.39
CA GLN A 132 28.02 -30.01 33.74
C GLN A 132 28.49 -31.44 33.89
#